data_AF-T1BZT5-F1
#
_entry.id   AF-T1BZT5-F1
#
_cell.length_a   1.000
_cell.length_b   1.000
_cell.length_c   1.000
_cell.angle_alpha   90.00
_cell.angle_beta   90.00
_cell.angle_gamma   90.00
#
_symmetry.space_group_name_H-M   'P 1'
#
loop_
_entity.id
_entity.type
_entity.pdbx_description
1 polymer ?
#
loop_
_entity_poly.entity_id
_entity_poly.type
_entity_poly.pdbx_seq_one_letter_code
_entity_poly.pdbx_strand_id
1 'polypeptide(L)'
;EVWIAKVRNHHRALEKSWRAYLRETFTRDTLPPDREQHVRASRQASRALERVGECQFGYLNLTVICYGDSARTADALAEKVRSTVHALGFMAFNERLHALSAWAGTLPGQWAEPLRWYFVTGGNAADLTLAGTLPEGQSTNPYLETQ
;
A
#
# COMPACT_ATOMS: atom_id res chain seq x y z
N GLU A 1 17.90 -16.58 -4.78
CA GLU A 1 16.99 -17.70 -5.15
C GLU A 1 17.12 -18.95 -4.27
N VAL A 2 18.33 -19.45 -4.01
CA VAL A 2 18.57 -20.69 -3.21
C VAL A 2 17.96 -20.64 -1.80
N TRP A 3 18.02 -19.49 -1.12
CA TRP A 3 17.48 -19.32 0.23
C TRP A 3 15.94 -19.38 0.27
N ILE A 4 15.26 -18.73 -0.68
CA ILE A 4 13.80 -18.76 -0.81
C ILE A 4 13.32 -20.19 -1.08
N ALA A 5 14.05 -20.93 -1.93
CA ALA A 5 13.74 -22.34 -2.20
C ALA A 5 13.89 -23.21 -0.94
N LYS A 6 14.92 -22.98 -0.11
CA LYS A 6 15.16 -23.70 1.14
C LYS A 6 14.06 -23.43 2.18
N VAL A 7 13.69 -22.17 2.37
CA VAL A 7 12.61 -21.76 3.29
C VAL A 7 11.26 -22.32 2.84
N ARG A 8 10.96 -22.27 1.54
CA ARG A 8 9.76 -22.88 0.95
C ARG A 8 9.69 -24.38 1.19
N ASN A 9 10.80 -25.11 1.02
CA ASN A 9 10.85 -26.54 1.26
C ASN A 9 10.69 -26.89 2.75
N HIS A 10 11.23 -26.06 3.64
CA HIS A 10 11.04 -26.21 5.08
C HIS A 10 9.56 -26.03 5.48
N HIS A 11 8.89 -24.98 4.97
CA HIS A 11 7.46 -24.78 5.23
C HIS A 11 6.59 -25.89 4.64
N ARG A 12 6.90 -26.38 3.43
CA ARG A 12 6.23 -27.56 2.85
C ARG A 12 6.42 -28.84 3.67
N ALA A 13 7.58 -29.03 4.28
CA ALA A 13 7.83 -30.17 5.17
C ALA A 13 6.99 -30.10 6.45
N LEU A 14 6.65 -28.90 6.92
CA LEU A 14 5.75 -28.70 8.07
C LEU A 14 4.26 -28.97 7.74
N GLU A 15 3.90 -29.08 6.45
CA GLU A 15 2.52 -29.38 6.00
C GLU A 15 2.16 -30.87 6.15
N LYS A 16 3.15 -31.76 6.26
CA LYS A 16 2.96 -33.23 6.32
C LYS A 16 3.36 -33.76 7.70
N SER A 17 2.42 -34.41 8.39
CA SER A 17 2.69 -35.11 9.66
C SER A 17 3.68 -36.27 9.45
N TRP A 18 4.54 -36.54 10.42
CA TRP A 18 5.54 -37.63 10.35
C TRP A 18 4.90 -39.01 10.12
N ARG A 19 3.66 -39.22 10.57
CA ARG A 19 2.87 -40.44 10.32
C ARG A 19 2.45 -40.57 8.87
N ALA A 20 2.19 -39.45 8.18
CA ALA A 20 1.83 -39.44 6.77
C ALA A 20 3.04 -39.84 5.90
N TYR A 21 4.24 -39.36 6.22
CA TYR A 21 5.48 -39.77 5.54
C TYR A 21 5.80 -41.27 5.69
N LEU A 22 5.58 -41.83 6.88
CA LEU A 22 5.77 -43.27 7.11
C LEU A 22 4.76 -44.11 6.30
N ARG A 23 3.50 -43.66 6.24
CA ARG A 23 2.46 -44.35 5.47
C ARG A 23 2.66 -44.23 3.96
N GLU A 24 3.18 -43.10 3.48
CA GLU A 24 3.55 -42.83 2.08
C GLU A 24 4.70 -43.74 1.63
N THR A 25 5.72 -43.96 2.48
CA THR A 25 6.83 -44.89 2.20
C THR A 25 6.36 -46.34 2.05
N PHE A 26 5.38 -46.77 2.84
CA PHE A 26 4.82 -48.12 2.77
C PHE A 26 3.82 -48.32 1.63
N THR A 27 3.05 -47.28 1.27
CA THR A 27 1.92 -47.41 0.33
C THR A 27 2.29 -46.98 -1.10
N ARG A 28 3.44 -46.33 -1.32
CA ARG A 28 3.86 -45.73 -2.62
C ARG A 28 2.89 -44.70 -3.23
N ASP A 29 1.71 -44.53 -2.67
CA ASP A 29 0.74 -43.49 -3.05
C ASP A 29 0.93 -42.21 -2.26
N THR A 30 0.94 -41.08 -2.97
CA THR A 30 0.98 -39.73 -2.39
C THR A 30 -0.37 -39.42 -1.72
N LEU A 31 -0.43 -39.53 -0.39
CA LEU A 31 -1.63 -39.18 0.36
C LEU A 31 -1.87 -37.65 0.33
N PRO A 32 -3.13 -37.21 0.23
CA PRO A 32 -3.46 -35.80 0.31
C PRO A 32 -3.03 -35.21 1.67
N PRO A 33 -2.60 -33.95 1.70
CA PRO A 33 -2.05 -33.31 2.89
C PRO A 33 -3.06 -33.22 4.04
N ASP A 34 -2.63 -33.64 5.23
CA ASP A 34 -3.42 -33.77 6.48
C ASP A 34 -3.94 -32.42 7.03
N ARG A 35 -3.37 -31.29 6.59
CA ARG A 35 -3.75 -29.94 7.07
C ARG A 35 -4.04 -28.98 5.92
N GLU A 36 -5.29 -28.97 5.46
CA GLU A 36 -5.75 -28.08 4.38
C GLU A 36 -5.41 -26.60 4.59
N GLN A 37 -5.44 -26.11 5.84
CA GLN A 37 -5.14 -24.71 6.15
C GLN A 37 -3.70 -24.33 5.80
N HIS A 38 -2.73 -25.21 6.06
CA HIS A 38 -1.32 -24.94 5.76
C HIS A 38 -1.05 -25.01 4.25
N VAL A 39 -1.70 -25.92 3.54
CA VAL A 39 -1.64 -26.01 2.07
C VAL A 39 -2.23 -24.77 1.42
N ARG A 40 -3.35 -24.26 1.94
CA ARG A 40 -3.95 -23.00 1.49
C ARG A 40 -3.01 -21.82 1.73
N ALA A 41 -2.42 -21.71 2.91
CA ALA A 41 -1.46 -20.65 3.24
C ALA A 41 -0.20 -20.70 2.34
N SER A 42 0.34 -21.90 2.10
CA SER A 42 1.50 -22.14 1.22
C SER A 42 1.22 -21.80 -0.23
N ARG A 43 0.01 -22.15 -0.73
CA ARG A 43 -0.46 -21.76 -2.06
C ARG A 43 -0.68 -20.25 -2.17
N GLN A 44 -1.24 -19.61 -1.15
CA GLN A 44 -1.39 -18.15 -1.10
C GLN A 44 -0.03 -17.45 -1.11
N ALA A 45 0.93 -17.93 -0.32
CA ALA A 45 2.29 -17.40 -0.29
C ALA A 45 3.02 -17.57 -1.64
N SER A 46 2.85 -18.73 -2.29
CA SER A 46 3.44 -18.99 -3.61
C SER A 46 2.84 -18.08 -4.69
N ARG A 47 1.51 -17.91 -4.70
CA ARG A 47 0.82 -16.97 -5.60
C ARG A 47 1.19 -15.52 -5.34
N ALA A 48 1.37 -15.14 -4.07
CA ALA A 48 1.84 -13.81 -3.71
C ALA A 48 3.28 -13.59 -4.23
N LEU A 49 4.15 -14.58 -4.11
CA LEU A 49 5.53 -14.51 -4.61
C LEU A 49 5.60 -14.41 -6.14
N GLU A 50 4.77 -15.16 -6.88
CA GLU A 50 4.66 -15.05 -8.34
C GLU A 50 4.23 -13.64 -8.75
N ARG A 51 3.21 -13.08 -8.09
CA ARG A 51 2.79 -11.68 -8.33
C ARG A 51 3.87 -10.67 -7.99
N VAL A 52 4.73 -10.94 -7.01
CA VAL A 52 5.85 -10.07 -6.67
C VAL A 52 6.91 -10.04 -7.77
N GLY A 53 7.04 -11.11 -8.57
CA GLY A 53 7.96 -11.15 -9.71
C GLY A 53 7.50 -10.31 -10.91
N GLU A 54 6.18 -10.12 -11.08
CA GLU A 54 5.60 -9.41 -12.22
C GLU A 54 5.16 -7.97 -11.89
N CYS A 55 4.83 -7.67 -10.63
CA CYS A 55 4.43 -6.34 -10.20
C CYS A 55 5.63 -5.46 -9.83
N GLN A 56 5.53 -4.17 -10.18
CA GLN A 56 6.40 -3.15 -9.62
C GLN A 56 5.99 -2.83 -8.19
N PHE A 57 6.96 -2.54 -7.33
CA PHE A 57 6.75 -2.11 -5.96
C PHE A 57 7.53 -0.83 -5.71
N GLY A 58 7.02 0.01 -4.83
CA GLY A 58 7.68 1.25 -4.47
C GLY A 58 7.16 1.82 -3.16
N TYR A 59 7.83 2.88 -2.73
CA TYR A 59 7.33 3.72 -1.64
C TYR A 59 6.61 4.92 -2.24
N LEU A 60 5.38 5.14 -1.79
CA LEU A 60 4.57 6.27 -2.20
C LEU A 60 4.29 7.15 -0.98
N ASN A 61 4.53 8.45 -1.13
CA ASN A 61 3.95 9.48 -0.29
C ASN A 61 2.82 10.15 -1.08
N LEU A 62 1.63 10.22 -0.51
CA LEU A 62 0.50 10.95 -1.06
C LEU A 62 -0.02 11.91 0.00
N THR A 63 0.17 13.21 -0.25
CA THR A 63 -0.26 14.28 0.65
C THR A 63 -1.31 15.13 -0.05
N VAL A 64 -2.45 15.35 0.61
CA VAL A 64 -3.51 16.22 0.11
C VAL A 64 -3.55 17.46 0.98
N ILE A 65 -3.30 18.63 0.38
CA ILE A 65 -3.35 19.90 1.12
C ILE A 65 -4.73 20.52 0.94
N CYS A 66 -5.38 20.81 2.07
CA CYS A 66 -6.68 21.45 2.11
C CYS A 66 -6.52 22.91 2.54
N TYR A 67 -7.00 23.84 1.71
CA TYR A 67 -6.96 25.28 1.97
C TYR A 67 -8.38 25.84 2.13
N GLY A 68 -8.52 26.93 2.89
CA GLY A 68 -9.77 27.67 3.04
C GLY A 68 -9.53 29.00 3.74
N ASP A 69 -10.51 29.91 3.65
CA ASP A 69 -10.38 31.30 4.15
C ASP A 69 -10.24 31.39 5.68
N SER A 70 -10.65 30.34 6.40
CA SER A 70 -10.50 30.21 7.84
C SER A 70 -10.00 28.81 8.24
N ALA A 71 -9.43 28.69 9.44
CA ALA A 71 -9.02 27.40 9.99
C ALA A 71 -10.19 26.40 10.02
N ARG A 72 -11.39 26.87 10.41
CA ARG A 72 -12.59 26.03 10.48
C ARG A 72 -13.02 25.49 9.11
N THR A 73 -12.92 26.31 8.06
CA THR A 73 -13.24 25.88 6.69
C THR A 73 -12.21 24.86 6.17
N ALA A 74 -10.93 25.04 6.48
CA ALA A 74 -9.89 24.10 6.08
C ALA A 74 -10.06 22.74 6.80
N ASP A 75 -10.36 22.76 8.10
CA ASP A 75 -10.64 21.54 8.88
C ASP A 75 -11.87 20.79 8.36
N ALA A 76 -12.95 21.51 8.03
CA ALA A 76 -14.15 20.91 7.46
C ALA A 76 -13.88 20.27 6.09
N LEU A 77 -13.05 20.91 5.26
CA LEU A 77 -12.63 20.35 3.97
C LEU A 77 -11.76 19.11 4.16
N ALA A 78 -10.78 19.15 5.06
CA ALA A 78 -9.91 18.02 5.38
C ALA A 78 -10.71 16.81 5.85
N GLU A 79 -11.72 17.02 6.70
CA GLU A 79 -12.61 15.97 7.17
C GLU A 79 -13.47 15.37 6.05
N LYS A 80 -13.97 16.22 5.13
CA LYS A 80 -14.70 15.76 3.94
C LYS A 80 -13.82 14.94 2.99
N VAL A 81 -12.59 15.38 2.76
CA VAL A 81 -11.62 14.62 1.95
C VAL A 81 -11.34 13.27 2.61
N ARG A 82 -11.05 13.27 3.91
CA ARG A 82 -10.77 12.05 4.67
C ARG A 82 -11.92 11.04 4.60
N SER A 83 -13.16 11.49 4.79
CA SER A 83 -14.33 10.62 4.71
C SER A 83 -14.55 10.05 3.30
N THR A 84 -14.30 10.85 2.27
CA THR A 84 -14.37 10.40 0.87
C THR A 84 -13.31 9.36 0.56
N VAL A 85 -12.07 9.57 0.99
CA VAL A 85 -10.96 8.62 0.80
C VAL A 85 -11.25 7.30 1.52
N HIS A 86 -11.79 7.36 2.75
CA HIS A 86 -12.22 6.18 3.49
C HIS A 86 -13.36 5.43 2.80
N ALA A 87 -14.33 6.13 2.21
CA ALA A 87 -15.41 5.51 1.44
C ALA A 87 -14.91 4.77 0.18
N LEU A 88 -13.81 5.22 -0.40
CA LEU A 88 -13.12 4.54 -1.52
C LEU A 88 -12.29 3.32 -1.07
N GLY A 89 -12.24 3.02 0.22
CA GLY A 89 -11.49 1.89 0.79
C GLY A 89 -10.03 2.19 1.11
N PHE A 90 -9.58 3.44 0.94
CA PHE A 90 -8.23 3.88 1.30
C PHE A 90 -8.18 4.50 2.69
N MET A 91 -7.03 4.44 3.35
CA MET A 91 -6.84 5.03 4.67
C MET A 91 -6.14 6.39 4.55
N ALA A 92 -6.83 7.45 4.96
CA ALA A 92 -6.26 8.80 5.11
C ALA A 92 -6.11 9.18 6.60
N PHE A 93 -5.06 9.95 6.89
CA PHE A 93 -4.76 10.50 8.22
C PHE A 93 -4.70 12.02 8.14
N ASN A 94 -5.23 12.70 9.15
CA ASN A 94 -5.02 14.13 9.33
C ASN A 94 -3.69 14.34 10.05
N GLU A 95 -2.68 14.83 9.33
CA GLU A 95 -1.34 15.04 9.87
C GLU A 95 -1.28 16.35 10.67
N ARG A 96 -1.04 16.25 11.98
CA ARG A 96 -0.96 17.40 12.90
C ARG A 96 0.43 17.64 13.45
N LEU A 97 1.18 16.56 13.74
CA LEU A 97 2.49 16.66 14.38
C LEU A 97 3.57 17.06 13.36
N HIS A 98 3.50 16.46 12.17
CA HIS A 98 4.44 16.73 11.08
C HIS A 98 3.76 17.44 9.91
N ALA A 99 2.78 18.30 10.20
CA ALA A 99 2.03 19.03 9.17
C ALA A 99 2.95 19.86 8.26
N LEU A 100 3.96 20.50 8.84
CA LEU A 100 4.94 21.29 8.08
C LEU A 100 5.82 20.40 7.18
N SER A 101 6.28 19.25 7.68
CA SER A 101 7.09 18.30 6.91
C SER A 101 6.29 17.64 5.78
N ALA A 102 5.04 17.28 6.05
CA ALA A 102 4.10 16.77 5.04
C ALA A 102 3.82 17.82 3.96
N TRP A 103 3.59 19.08 4.35
CA TRP A 103 3.42 20.19 3.41
C TRP A 103 4.69 20.44 2.59
N ALA A 104 5.85 20.50 3.24
CA ALA A 104 7.14 20.74 2.58
C ALA A 104 7.45 19.67 1.53
N GLY A 105 7.09 18.41 1.78
CA GLY A 105 7.25 17.33 0.81
C GLY A 105 6.46 17.48 -0.48
N THR A 106 5.46 18.38 -0.53
CA THR A 106 4.75 18.72 -1.76
C THR A 106 5.51 19.70 -2.64
N LEU A 107 6.56 20.34 -2.10
CA LEU A 107 7.43 21.24 -2.84
C LEU A 107 8.47 20.44 -3.62
N PRO A 108 8.81 20.85 -4.85
CA PRO A 108 9.81 20.16 -5.66
C PRO A 108 11.17 20.16 -4.94
N GLY A 109 11.83 18.99 -4.91
CA GLY A 109 13.14 18.80 -4.30
C GLY A 109 13.12 18.47 -2.81
N GLN A 110 11.98 18.60 -2.11
CA GLN A 110 11.85 18.31 -0.68
C GLN A 110 11.38 16.87 -0.41
N TRP A 111 11.78 15.92 -1.26
CA TRP A 111 11.30 14.55 -1.16
C TRP A 111 11.72 13.86 0.14
N ALA A 112 12.83 14.25 0.78
CA ALA A 112 13.30 13.60 2.00
C ALA A 112 12.56 14.06 3.28
N GLU A 113 11.74 15.10 3.18
CA GLU A 113 11.13 15.74 4.36
C GLU A 113 9.95 14.95 4.95
N PRO A 114 9.04 14.32 4.16
CA PRO A 114 7.96 13.51 4.72
C PRO A 114 8.47 12.28 5.44
N LEU A 115 7.97 12.07 6.66
CA LEU A 115 8.27 10.87 7.45
C LEU A 115 7.41 9.66 7.05
N ARG A 116 6.25 9.88 6.43
CA ARG A 116 5.29 8.82 6.11
C ARG A 116 5.46 8.34 4.67
N TRP A 117 6.05 7.16 4.53
CA TRP A 117 6.16 6.44 3.27
C TRP A 117 5.36 5.15 3.36
N TYR A 118 4.49 4.92 2.39
CA TYR A 118 3.69 3.71 2.31
C TYR A 118 4.25 2.81 1.22
N PHE A 119 4.52 1.55 1.58
CA PHE A 119 4.92 0.55 0.60
C PHE A 119 3.70 0.10 -0.19
N VAL A 120 3.72 0.33 -1.50
CA VAL A 120 2.60 0.09 -2.40
C VAL A 120 3.03 -0.74 -3.61
N THR A 121 2.06 -1.44 -4.19
CA THR A 121 2.21 -2.11 -5.49
C THR A 121 1.97 -1.10 -6.61
N GLY A 122 2.43 -1.40 -7.82
CA GLY A 122 2.19 -0.58 -9.01
C GLY A 122 0.70 -0.41 -9.31
N GLY A 123 -0.13 -1.43 -9.04
CA GLY A 123 -1.60 -1.31 -9.15
C GLY A 123 -2.18 -0.30 -8.17
N ASN A 124 -1.81 -0.38 -6.89
CA ASN A 124 -2.24 0.58 -5.88
C ASN A 124 -1.77 2.01 -6.23
N ALA A 125 -0.56 2.15 -6.77
CA ALA A 125 -0.04 3.43 -7.22
C ALA A 125 -0.85 3.97 -8.41
N ALA A 126 -1.24 3.11 -9.37
CA ALA A 126 -2.10 3.49 -10.49
C ALA A 126 -3.49 3.96 -10.00
N ASP A 127 -4.09 3.25 -9.05
CA ASP A 127 -5.39 3.63 -8.46
C ASP A 127 -5.33 4.98 -7.71
N LEU A 128 -4.18 5.29 -7.12
CA LEU A 128 -3.92 6.55 -6.42
C LEU A 128 -3.39 7.66 -7.34
N THR A 129 -3.20 7.39 -8.63
CA THR A 129 -2.65 8.37 -9.56
C THR A 129 -3.68 9.48 -9.79
N LEU A 130 -3.25 10.72 -9.57
CA LEU A 130 -4.05 11.91 -9.87
C LEU A 130 -4.09 12.13 -11.38
N ALA A 131 -4.94 11.39 -12.10
CA ALA A 131 -5.14 11.53 -13.53
C ALA A 131 -6.04 12.73 -13.91
N GLY A 132 -5.98 13.81 -13.13
CA GLY A 132 -6.76 15.03 -13.35
C GLY A 132 -5.92 16.12 -14.02
N THR A 133 -6.53 16.88 -14.93
CA THR A 133 -5.95 18.14 -15.41
C THR A 133 -6.04 19.18 -14.29
N LEU A 134 -4.96 19.96 -14.09
CA LEU A 134 -5.02 21.12 -13.21
C LEU A 134 -6.03 22.11 -13.79
N PRO A 135 -6.95 22.67 -12.98
CA PRO A 135 -7.78 23.78 -13.44
C PRO A 135 -6.89 24.95 -13.85
N GLU A 136 -7.32 25.72 -14.87
CA GLU A 136 -6.59 26.87 -15.44
C GLU A 136 -6.21 27.94 -14.40
N GLY A 137 -6.82 27.86 -13.20
CA GLY A 137 -6.62 28.81 -12.12
C GLY A 137 -7.43 30.09 -12.35
N GLN A 138 -7.21 31.09 -11.51
CA GLN A 138 -7.78 32.41 -11.72
C GLN A 138 -6.92 33.19 -12.71
N SER A 139 -7.53 33.79 -13.74
CA SER A 139 -6.81 34.59 -14.74
C SER A 139 -6.23 35.88 -14.18
N THR A 140 -6.77 36.37 -13.07
CA THR A 140 -6.27 37.56 -12.36
C THR A 140 -5.98 37.25 -10.90
N ASN A 141 -4.97 37.93 -10.35
CA ASN A 141 -4.60 37.79 -8.95
C ASN A 141 -5.34 38.87 -8.13
N PRO A 142 -6.30 38.52 -7.27
CA PRO A 142 -7.07 39.49 -6.49
C PRO A 142 -6.21 40.34 -5.54
N TYR A 143 -5.04 39.83 -5.13
CA TYR A 143 -4.08 40.61 -4.32
C TYR A 143 -3.42 41.74 -5.11
N LEU A 144 -3.29 41.61 -6.44
CA LEU A 144 -2.70 42.64 -7.31
C LEU A 144 -3.73 43.65 -7.81
N GLU A 145 -5.03 43.35 -7.72
CA GLU A 145 -6.11 44.27 -8.12
C GLU A 145 -6.45 45.32 -7.04
N THR A 146 -6.04 45.11 -5.79
CA THR A 146 -6.42 45.96 -4.65
C THR A 146 -5.34 47.01 -4.28
N GLN A 147 -4.26 47.12 -5.05
CA GLN A 147 -3.24 48.18 -4.89
C GLN A 147 -3.43 49.30 -5.90
#